data_AF-A0A7Y6K2N2-F1
#
_entry.id   AF-A0A7Y6K2N2-F1
#
_cell.length_a   1.000
_cell.length_b   1.000
_cell.length_c   1.000
_cell.angle_alpha   90.00
_cell.angle_beta   90.00
_cell.angle_gamma   90.00
#
_symmetry.space_group_name_H-M   'P 1'
#
loop_
_entity.id
_entity.type
_entity.pdbx_description
1 polymer ?
#
loop_
_entity_poly.entity_id
_entity_poly.type
_entity_poly.pdbx_seq_one_letter_code
_entity_poly.pdbx_strand_id
1 'polypeptide(L)'
;MMIDPSRASLQSRLDNWANASRGAYNPIDAARIEAAWRCLGPRHKELLRMVFLWHAGREVVCRRLKIPRYPRSLYELELAAAEHALARLLEKKRP
;
A
#
# COMPACT_ATOMS: atom_id res chain seq x y z
N MET A 1 16.26 -14.71 2.68
CA MET A 1 15.56 -13.43 2.82
C MET A 1 14.56 -13.58 3.95
N MET A 2 14.79 -12.94 5.10
CA MET A 2 13.83 -12.93 6.20
C MET A 2 12.80 -11.84 5.89
N ILE A 3 11.60 -12.23 5.48
CA ILE A 3 10.48 -11.29 5.38
C ILE A 3 10.15 -10.91 6.81
N ASP A 4 10.34 -9.63 7.14
CA ASP A 4 9.93 -9.06 8.41
C ASP A 4 8.44 -9.41 8.66
N PRO A 5 8.09 -10.04 9.80
CA PRO A 5 6.72 -10.48 10.06
C PRO A 5 5.72 -9.32 10.09
N SER A 6 6.19 -8.09 10.38
CA SER A 6 5.38 -6.87 10.32
C SER A 6 5.03 -6.49 8.88
N ARG A 7 5.98 -6.59 7.93
CA ARG A 7 5.72 -6.44 6.48
C ARG A 7 4.79 -7.51 5.95
N ALA A 8 4.96 -8.77 6.36
CA ALA A 8 4.03 -9.86 6.00
C ALA A 8 2.60 -9.58 6.50
N SER A 9 2.46 -9.01 7.71
CA SER A 9 1.15 -8.60 8.24
C SER A 9 0.53 -7.45 7.45
N LEU A 10 1.33 -6.44 7.05
CA LEU A 10 0.82 -5.29 6.30
C LEU A 10 0.37 -5.69 4.90
N GLN A 11 1.13 -6.56 4.23
CA GLN A 11 0.77 -7.07 2.91
C GLN A 11 -0.56 -7.81 2.95
N SER A 12 -0.72 -8.71 3.94
CA SER A 12 -1.96 -9.46 4.14
C SER A 12 -3.17 -8.56 4.42
N ARG A 13 -2.97 -7.46 5.15
CA ARG A 13 -4.02 -6.47 5.44
C ARG A 13 -4.39 -5.64 4.21
N LEU A 14 -3.41 -5.28 3.38
CA LEU A 14 -3.62 -4.61 2.09
C LEU A 14 -4.36 -5.52 1.10
N ASP A 15 -4.02 -6.80 1.05
CA ASP A 15 -4.73 -7.79 0.23
C ASP A 15 -6.17 -8.00 0.74
N ASN A 16 -6.39 -8.01 2.06
CA ASN A 16 -7.75 -8.06 2.63
C ASN A 16 -8.57 -6.82 2.22
N TRP A 17 -7.96 -5.63 2.29
CA TRP A 17 -8.60 -4.38 1.86
C TRP A 17 -8.88 -4.34 0.35
N ALA A 18 -7.97 -4.84 -0.49
CA ALA A 18 -8.19 -4.96 -1.93
C ALA A 18 -9.31 -5.97 -2.26
N ASN A 19 -9.44 -7.02 -1.45
CA ASN A 19 -10.51 -8.03 -1.54
C ASN A 19 -11.81 -7.61 -0.85
N ALA A 20 -11.92 -6.39 -0.34
CA ALA A 20 -13.16 -5.86 0.24
C ALA A 20 -14.38 -6.02 -0.67
N SER A 21 -14.16 -5.87 -1.98
CA SER A 21 -15.20 -6.03 -3.00
C SER A 21 -15.49 -7.50 -3.35
N ARG A 22 -14.69 -8.45 -2.85
CA ARG A 22 -14.67 -9.88 -3.24
C ARG A 22 -15.09 -10.86 -2.14
N GLY A 23 -15.50 -10.38 -0.96
CA GLY A 23 -16.29 -11.14 0.02
C GLY A 23 -15.54 -11.73 1.24
N ALA A 24 -14.26 -12.07 1.14
CA ALA A 24 -13.45 -12.49 2.29
C ALA A 24 -12.78 -11.27 2.95
N TYR A 25 -13.54 -10.57 3.78
CA TYR A 25 -13.22 -9.21 4.21
C TYR A 25 -13.40 -9.03 5.71
N ASN A 26 -12.40 -8.45 6.39
CA ASN A 26 -12.57 -7.99 7.76
C ASN A 26 -12.97 -6.50 7.74
N PRO A 27 -14.24 -6.17 8.01
CA PRO A 27 -14.73 -4.79 7.89
C PRO A 27 -14.05 -3.83 8.85
N ILE A 28 -13.59 -4.31 10.02
CA ILE A 28 -12.92 -3.48 11.01
C ILE A 28 -11.53 -3.08 10.51
N ASP A 29 -10.77 -4.05 9.98
CA ASP A 29 -9.41 -3.77 9.51
C ASP A 29 -9.41 -2.87 8.27
N ALA A 30 -10.35 -3.10 7.38
CA ALA A 30 -10.45 -2.30 6.19
C ALA A 30 -11.02 -0.91 6.40
N ALA A 31 -11.95 -0.71 7.35
CA ALA A 31 -12.34 0.63 7.76
C ALA A 31 -11.13 1.40 8.34
N ARG A 32 -10.24 0.72 9.09
CA ARG A 32 -8.99 1.31 9.59
C ARG A 32 -8.04 1.66 8.44
N ILE A 33 -7.85 0.76 7.48
CA ILE A 33 -7.04 1.04 6.28
C ILE A 33 -7.64 2.20 5.49
N GLU A 34 -8.95 2.22 5.24
CA GLU A 34 -9.60 3.29 4.51
C GLU A 34 -9.46 4.63 5.23
N ALA A 35 -9.61 4.63 6.55
CA ALA A 35 -9.44 5.84 7.35
C ALA A 35 -7.98 6.33 7.39
N ALA A 36 -6.99 5.44 7.32
CA ALA A 36 -5.58 5.81 7.18
C ALA A 36 -5.26 6.27 5.75
N TRP A 37 -5.82 5.60 4.75
CA TRP A 37 -5.73 5.92 3.34
C TRP A 37 -6.25 7.32 2.99
N ARG A 38 -7.34 7.74 3.64
CA ARG A 38 -7.87 9.10 3.49
C ARG A 38 -6.87 10.17 3.96
N CYS A 39 -6.04 9.86 4.95
CA CYS A 39 -5.01 10.77 5.48
C CYS A 39 -3.68 10.70 4.71
N LEU A 40 -3.55 9.78 3.75
CA LEU A 40 -2.31 9.59 3.00
C LEU A 40 -2.14 10.69 1.93
N GLY A 41 -0.91 11.14 1.74
CA GLY A 41 -0.58 12.13 0.70
C GLY A 41 -0.90 11.62 -0.71
N PRO A 42 -1.24 12.52 -1.66
CA PRO A 42 -1.80 12.15 -2.96
C PRO A 42 -0.89 11.22 -3.78
N ARG A 43 0.43 11.42 -3.72
CA ARG A 43 1.42 10.59 -4.43
C ARG A 43 1.44 9.14 -3.92
N HIS A 44 1.55 8.94 -2.60
CA HIS A 44 1.54 7.60 -2.01
C HIS A 44 0.18 6.91 -2.20
N LYS A 45 -0.91 7.68 -2.15
CA LYS A 45 -2.27 7.20 -2.41
C LYS A 45 -2.43 6.67 -3.83
N GLU A 46 -1.96 7.41 -4.83
CA GLU A 46 -2.03 6.96 -6.21
C GLU A 46 -1.13 5.73 -6.45
N LEU A 47 0.07 5.70 -5.87
CA LEU A 47 0.97 4.53 -5.94
C LEU A 47 0.30 3.26 -5.40
N LEU A 48 -0.18 3.30 -4.16
CA LEU A 48 -0.82 2.15 -3.57
C LEU A 48 -2.13 1.79 -4.31
N ARG A 49 -2.86 2.77 -4.88
CA ARG A 49 -4.10 2.50 -5.63
C ARG A 49 -3.80 1.69 -6.87
N MET A 50 -2.76 2.09 -7.60
CA MET A 50 -2.35 1.39 -8.80
C MET A 50 -1.86 -0.02 -8.47
N VAL A 51 -1.07 -0.19 -7.41
CA VAL A 51 -0.49 -1.50 -7.05
C VAL A 51 -1.54 -2.45 -6.47
N PHE A 52 -2.34 -2.00 -5.50
CA PHE A 52 -3.23 -2.87 -4.73
C PHE A 52 -4.67 -2.95 -5.26
N LEU A 53 -5.23 -1.84 -5.78
CA LEU A 53 -6.60 -1.85 -6.31
C LEU A 53 -6.64 -2.27 -7.77
N TRP A 54 -5.70 -1.77 -8.57
CA TRP A 54 -5.69 -2.01 -10.00
C TRP A 54 -4.77 -3.15 -10.42
N HIS A 55 -3.95 -3.67 -9.49
CA HIS A 55 -2.91 -4.66 -9.80
C HIS A 55 -2.03 -4.23 -10.98
N ALA A 56 -1.76 -2.93 -11.09
CA ALA A 56 -1.00 -2.37 -12.19
C ALA A 56 0.46 -2.80 -12.09
N GLY A 57 1.01 -3.27 -13.23
CA GLY A 57 2.41 -3.64 -13.31
C GLY A 57 3.35 -2.45 -13.06
N ARG A 58 4.55 -2.75 -12.57
CA ARG A 58 5.61 -1.77 -12.27
C ARG A 58 5.79 -0.72 -13.37
N GLU A 59 5.79 -1.13 -14.64
CA GLU A 59 6.05 -0.23 -15.76
C GLU A 59 5.00 0.87 -15.93
N VAL A 60 3.73 0.52 -15.68
CA VAL A 60 2.60 1.46 -15.73
C VAL A 60 2.71 2.45 -14.59
N VAL A 61 3.02 1.96 -13.40
CA VAL A 61 3.21 2.78 -12.19
C VAL A 61 4.39 3.74 -12.36
N CYS A 62 5.55 3.26 -12.79
CA CYS A 62 6.73 4.09 -13.02
C CYS A 62 6.46 5.18 -14.06
N ARG A 63 5.77 4.85 -15.16
CA ARG A 63 5.41 5.84 -16.19
C ARG A 63 4.47 6.91 -15.64
N ARG A 64 3.43 6.52 -14.90
CA ARG A 64 2.38 7.44 -14.45
C ARG A 64 2.86 8.34 -13.31
N LEU A 65 3.62 7.80 -12.37
CA LEU A 65 4.16 8.56 -11.24
C LEU A 65 5.53 9.19 -11.52
N LYS A 66 6.01 9.09 -12.76
CA LYS A 66 7.32 9.59 -13.20
C LYS A 66 8.46 9.07 -12.32
N ILE A 67 8.37 7.82 -11.86
CA ILE A 67 9.43 7.16 -11.12
C ILE A 67 10.45 6.62 -12.15
N PRO A 68 11.76 6.87 -11.97
CA PRO A 68 12.76 6.30 -12.84
C PRO A 68 12.65 4.77 -12.87
N ARG A 69 12.65 4.19 -14.08
CA ARG A 69 12.52 2.72 -14.26
C ARG A 69 13.76 1.96 -13.79
N TYR A 70 14.90 2.63 -13.79
CA TYR A 70 16.19 2.08 -13.39
C TYR A 70 16.91 3.08 -12.47
N PRO A 71 17.55 2.61 -11.38
CA PRO A 71 17.58 1.22 -10.90
C PRO A 71 16.25 0.76 -10.30
N ARG A 72 15.99 -0.55 -10.31
CA ARG A 72 14.74 -1.16 -9.78
C ARG A 72 14.48 -0.76 -8.32
N SER A 73 15.54 -0.58 -7.55
CA SER A 73 15.49 -0.18 -6.14
C SER A 73 14.74 1.13 -5.91
N LEU A 74 14.68 2.05 -6.88
CA LEU A 74 13.92 3.29 -6.73
C LEU A 74 12.42 3.04 -6.64
N TYR A 75 11.89 2.15 -7.49
CA TYR A 75 10.49 1.76 -7.39
C TYR A 75 10.18 1.07 -6.06
N GLU A 76 11.05 0.15 -5.64
CA GLU A 76 10.91 -0.56 -4.37
C GLU A 76 10.98 0.39 -3.17
N LEU A 77 11.84 1.42 -3.23
CA LEU A 77 11.95 2.45 -2.21
C LEU A 77 10.70 3.31 -2.12
N GLU A 78 10.15 3.77 -3.25
CA GLU A 78 8.91 4.55 -3.27
C GLU A 78 7.73 3.73 -2.75
N LEU A 79 7.66 2.44 -3.13
CA LEU A 79 6.63 1.53 -2.64
C LEU A 79 6.76 1.32 -1.13
N ALA A 80 7.97 1.04 -0.63
CA ALA A 80 8.23 0.88 0.79
C ALA A 80 7.94 2.17 1.57
N ALA A 81 8.23 3.35 1.02
CA ALA A 81 7.92 4.63 1.64
C ALA A 81 6.40 4.84 1.77
N ALA A 82 5.62 4.45 0.74
CA ALA A 82 4.18 4.53 0.78
C ALA A 82 3.56 3.53 1.77
N GLU A 83 4.04 2.29 1.79
CA GLU A 83 3.66 1.27 2.78
C GLU A 83 3.96 1.72 4.21
N HIS A 84 5.15 2.26 4.45
CA HIS A 84 5.57 2.74 5.76
C HIS A 84 4.77 3.99 6.19
N ALA A 85 4.45 4.89 5.26
CA ALA A 85 3.57 6.02 5.55
C ALA A 85 2.17 5.57 5.97
N LEU A 86 1.63 4.54 5.31
CA LEU A 86 0.35 3.94 5.69
C LEU A 86 0.44 3.24 7.06
N ALA A 87 1.49 2.45 7.29
CA ALA A 87 1.72 1.78 8.57
C ALA A 87 1.78 2.76 9.74
N ARG A 88 2.54 3.87 9.60
CA ARG A 88 2.60 4.92 10.64
C ARG A 88 1.23 5.55 10.91
N LEU A 89 0.39 5.73 9.91
CA LEU A 89 -0.97 6.24 10.09
C LEU A 89 -1.88 5.23 10.80
N LEU A 90 -1.68 3.93 10.56
CA LEU A 90 -2.38 2.86 11.25
C LEU A 90 -1.95 2.75 12.72
N GLU A 91 -0.66 2.89 13.01
CA GLU A 91 -0.12 2.91 14.38
C GLU A 91 -0.60 4.13 15.17
N LYS A 92 -0.61 5.31 14.53
CA LYS A 92 -1.11 6.56 15.15
C LYS A 92 -2.60 6.51 15.46
N LYS A 93 -3.37 5.60 14.84
CA LYS A 93 -4.80 5.40 15.09
C LYS A 93 -5.11 4.27 16.08
N ARG A 94 -4.10 3.73 16.78
CA ARG A 94 -4.32 2.81 17.89
C ARG A 94 -4.86 3.63 19.09
N PRO A 95 -6.08 3.36 19.59
CA PRO A 95 -6.61 4.03 20.79
C PRO A 95 -5.77 3.68 22.03
#